data_AF-A0A7W4NZN0-F1
#
_entry.id   AF-A0A7W4NZN0-F1
#
_cell.length_a   1.000
_cell.length_b   1.000
_cell.length_c   1.000
_cell.angle_alpha   90.00
_cell.angle_beta   90.00
_cell.angle_gamma   90.00
#
_symmetry.space_group_name_H-M   'P 1'
#
loop_
_entity.id
_entity.type
_entity.pdbx_description
1 polymer ?
#
loop_
_entity_poly.entity_id
_entity_poly.type
_entity_poly.pdbx_seq_one_letter_code
_entity_poly.pdbx_strand_id
1 'polypeptide(L)'
;MRHFRRDLLFCALAFLASCSSLEPYRKPYAWHPAGANQANLAAMVADPHDLARGRSDQETDGQAAVLAIEHVREDKPKRLPSTSGIFGGGMGSGSGLAAGGNGGLPVSAYGY
;
A
#
# COMPACT_ATOMS: atom_id res chain seq x y z
N MET A 1 26.82 54.60 -5.44
CA MET A 1 25.99 53.66 -6.23
C MET A 1 26.67 52.33 -6.60
N ARG A 2 27.98 52.29 -6.93
CA ARG A 2 28.66 51.03 -7.32
C ARG A 2 28.85 50.02 -6.18
N HIS A 3 29.12 50.48 -4.96
CA HIS A 3 29.25 49.63 -3.77
C HIS A 3 27.91 48.96 -3.39
N PHE A 4 26.82 49.73 -3.34
CA PHE A 4 25.47 49.22 -3.08
C PHE A 4 25.03 48.10 -4.04
N ARG A 5 25.35 48.22 -5.34
CA ARG A 5 25.05 47.16 -6.32
C ARG A 5 25.90 45.90 -6.11
N ARG A 6 27.15 46.07 -5.68
CA ARG A 6 28.07 44.96 -5.40
C ARG A 6 27.67 44.21 -4.13
N ASP A 7 27.27 44.95 -3.10
CA ASP A 7 26.83 44.38 -1.82
C ASP A 7 25.49 43.66 -1.98
N LEU A 8 24.56 44.20 -2.79
CA LEU A 8 23.30 43.53 -3.15
C LEU A 8 23.54 42.21 -3.91
N LEU A 9 24.45 42.21 -4.89
CA LEU A 9 24.82 41.00 -5.63
C LEU A 9 25.45 39.94 -4.72
N PHE A 10 26.31 40.35 -3.78
CA PHE A 10 26.94 39.45 -2.84
C PHE A 10 25.92 38.83 -1.87
N CYS A 11 25.00 39.64 -1.34
CA CYS A 11 23.90 39.14 -0.52
C CYS A 11 23.01 38.16 -1.30
N ALA A 12 22.65 38.47 -2.55
CA ALA A 12 21.84 37.58 -3.37
C ALA A 12 22.53 36.21 -3.60
N LEU A 13 23.82 36.20 -3.93
CA LEU A 13 24.59 34.97 -4.10
C LEU A 13 24.69 34.15 -2.81
N ALA A 14 24.86 34.81 -1.65
CA ALA A 14 24.88 34.13 -0.35
C ALA A 14 23.54 33.46 -0.01
N PHE A 15 22.41 34.10 -0.35
CA PHE A 15 21.08 33.50 -0.15
C PHE A 15 20.82 32.30 -1.05
N LEU A 16 21.25 32.34 -2.33
CA LEU A 16 21.10 31.19 -3.23
C LEU A 16 21.95 29.98 -2.78
N ALA A 17 23.15 30.20 -2.23
CA ALA A 17 23.99 29.14 -1.72
C ALA A 17 23.42 28.46 -0.46
N SER A 18 22.61 29.16 0.34
CA SER A 18 21.96 28.60 1.53
C SER A 18 20.84 27.59 1.18
N CYS A 19 20.30 27.65 -0.04
CA CYS A 19 19.24 26.74 -0.47
C CYS A 19 19.70 25.27 -0.55
N SER A 20 20.99 25.00 -0.83
CA SER A 20 21.51 23.62 -0.88
C SER A 20 21.68 22.96 0.49
N SER A 21 21.71 23.73 1.57
CA SER A 21 21.82 23.19 2.95
C SER A 21 20.47 22.72 3.51
N LEU A 22 19.37 23.09 2.84
CA LEU A 22 18.01 22.63 3.17
C LEU A 22 17.65 21.32 2.47
N GLU A 23 18.54 20.76 1.65
CA GLU A 23 18.34 19.53 0.90
C GLU A 23 17.97 18.36 1.83
N PRO A 24 16.70 17.92 1.90
CA PRO A 24 16.28 16.88 2.82
C PRO A 24 16.94 15.53 2.53
N TYR A 25 17.34 15.27 1.28
CA TYR A 25 17.93 13.97 0.88
C TYR A 25 19.39 13.77 1.29
N ARG A 26 20.06 14.77 1.90
CA ARG A 26 21.45 14.63 2.40
C ARG A 26 21.56 14.49 3.92
N LYS A 27 20.44 14.48 4.63
CA LYS A 27 20.44 14.38 6.10
C LYS A 27 20.70 12.94 6.52
N PRO A 28 21.64 12.67 7.46
CA PRO A 28 22.00 11.30 7.89
C PRO A 28 20.83 10.43 8.35
N TYR A 29 19.72 11.04 8.76
CA TYR A 29 18.51 10.36 9.27
C TYR A 29 17.30 10.52 8.34
N ALA A 30 17.49 11.06 7.13
CA ALA A 30 16.44 11.10 6.12
C ALA A 30 16.39 9.78 5.34
N TRP A 31 15.23 9.51 4.75
CA TRP A 31 15.10 8.43 3.78
C TRP A 31 16.02 8.68 2.58
N HIS A 32 16.78 7.66 2.21
CA HIS A 32 17.63 7.67 1.03
C HIS A 32 17.18 6.58 0.05
N PRO A 33 17.16 6.85 -1.27
CA PRO A 33 16.82 5.86 -2.27
C PRO A 33 17.96 4.85 -2.41
N ALA A 34 17.97 3.82 -1.56
CA ALA A 34 18.92 2.70 -1.61
C ALA A 34 18.40 1.50 -2.43
N GLY A 35 17.26 1.65 -3.11
CA GLY A 35 16.59 0.55 -3.83
C GLY A 35 15.90 -0.48 -2.92
N ALA A 36 16.08 -0.41 -1.60
CA ALA A 36 15.45 -1.35 -0.65
C ALA A 36 13.92 -1.38 -0.76
N ASN A 37 13.27 -0.24 -0.99
CA ASN A 37 11.83 -0.19 -1.20
C ASN A 37 11.43 -0.94 -2.49
N GLN A 38 12.13 -0.70 -3.60
CA GLN A 38 11.87 -1.39 -4.87
C GLN A 38 12.13 -2.90 -4.76
N ALA A 39 13.18 -3.31 -4.07
CA ALA A 39 13.47 -4.72 -3.82
C ALA A 39 12.37 -5.39 -2.98
N ASN A 40 11.91 -4.72 -1.91
CA ASN A 40 10.83 -5.23 -1.08
C ASN A 40 9.51 -5.30 -1.86
N LEU A 41 9.18 -4.28 -2.65
CA LEU A 41 7.98 -4.29 -3.50
C LEU A 41 8.05 -5.42 -4.53
N ALA A 42 9.20 -5.64 -5.17
CA ALA A 42 9.39 -6.73 -6.12
C ALA A 42 9.27 -8.11 -5.46
N ALA A 43 9.64 -8.25 -4.18
CA ALA A 43 9.48 -9.49 -3.43
C ALA A 43 8.04 -9.73 -2.95
N MET A 44 7.27 -8.67 -2.72
CA MET A 44 5.90 -8.75 -2.17
C MET A 44 4.80 -8.72 -3.24
N VAL A 45 5.10 -8.24 -4.46
CA VAL A 45 4.09 -8.12 -5.51
C VAL A 45 3.61 -9.51 -5.95
N ALA A 46 2.28 -9.69 -6.01
CA ALA A 46 1.68 -10.95 -6.40
C ALA A 46 1.85 -11.24 -7.91
N ASP A 47 1.81 -10.19 -8.74
CA ASP A 47 2.04 -10.25 -10.18
C ASP A 47 3.17 -9.27 -10.57
N PRO A 48 4.32 -9.74 -11.10
CA PRO A 48 5.40 -8.87 -11.53
C PRO A 48 5.03 -7.84 -12.61
N HIS A 49 4.00 -8.12 -13.42
CA HIS A 49 3.52 -7.17 -14.44
C HIS A 49 2.91 -5.90 -13.82
N ASP A 50 2.46 -5.97 -12.56
CA ASP A 50 1.92 -4.82 -11.83
C ASP A 50 2.98 -3.74 -11.59
N LEU A 51 4.27 -4.10 -11.52
CA LEU A 51 5.37 -3.13 -11.36
C LEU A 51 5.55 -2.23 -12.58
N ALA A 52 5.09 -2.67 -13.76
CA ALA A 52 5.27 -1.95 -15.02
C ALA A 52 4.07 -1.09 -15.41
N ARG A 53 2.84 -1.56 -15.15
CA ARG A 53 1.61 -0.90 -15.61
C ARG A 53 0.49 -0.80 -14.57
N GLY A 54 0.67 -1.38 -13.39
CA GLY A 54 -0.42 -1.57 -12.42
C GLY A 54 -1.59 -2.38 -13.02
N ARG A 55 -2.62 -2.60 -12.19
CA ARG A 55 -3.89 -3.18 -12.63
C ARG A 55 -5.00 -2.17 -12.40
N SER A 56 -5.78 -1.92 -13.45
CA SER A 56 -7.13 -1.40 -13.32
C SER A 56 -8.06 -2.60 -13.40
N ASP A 57 -8.83 -2.84 -12.35
CA ASP A 57 -9.96 -3.74 -12.46
C ASP A 57 -11.16 -2.92 -12.98
N GLN A 58 -11.91 -3.45 -13.96
CA GLN A 58 -13.05 -2.73 -14.56
C GLN A 58 -14.29 -2.82 -13.65
N GLU A 59 -14.30 -3.79 -12.72
CA GLU A 59 -15.40 -4.06 -11.79
C GLU A 59 -15.19 -3.49 -10.38
N THR A 60 -14.07 -2.82 -10.11
CA THR A 60 -13.93 -2.05 -8.86
C THR A 60 -14.76 -0.77 -8.98
N ASP A 61 -16.06 -0.92 -8.78
CA ASP A 61 -16.88 0.20 -8.36
C ASP A 61 -16.33 0.73 -7.02
N GLY A 62 -16.54 2.01 -6.73
CA GLY A 62 -16.16 2.55 -5.43
C GLY A 62 -16.89 1.89 -4.25
N GLN A 63 -17.82 0.97 -4.52
CA GLN A 63 -18.72 0.35 -3.58
C GLN A 63 -17.96 -0.61 -2.66
N ALA A 64 -16.94 -1.32 -3.14
CA ALA A 64 -16.07 -2.12 -2.28
C ALA A 64 -15.37 -1.26 -1.20
N ALA A 65 -14.90 -0.07 -1.56
CA ALA A 65 -14.29 0.86 -0.61
C ALA A 65 -15.32 1.47 0.36
N VAL A 66 -16.52 1.81 -0.15
CA VAL A 66 -17.64 2.30 0.68
C VAL A 66 -18.06 1.25 1.71
N LEU A 67 -18.26 0.00 1.30
CA LEU A 67 -18.63 -1.10 2.18
C LEU A 67 -17.56 -1.37 3.24
N ALA A 68 -16.27 -1.28 2.88
CA ALA A 68 -15.17 -1.39 3.84
C ALA A 68 -15.22 -0.28 4.90
N ILE A 69 -15.49 0.97 4.50
CA ILE A 69 -15.62 2.10 5.43
C ILE A 69 -16.84 1.94 6.33
N GLU A 70 -17.99 1.53 5.78
CA GLU A 70 -19.19 1.25 6.57
C GLU A 70 -18.94 0.13 7.59
N HIS A 71 -18.29 -0.96 7.20
CA HIS A 71 -17.91 -2.02 8.13
C HIS A 71 -17.01 -1.52 9.27
N VAL A 72 -16.07 -0.63 9.02
CA VAL A 72 -15.25 -0.05 10.11
C VAL A 72 -16.08 0.81 11.05
N ARG A 73 -17.10 1.53 10.54
CA ARG A 73 -17.90 2.47 11.32
C ARG A 73 -19.02 1.81 12.11
N GLU A 74 -19.69 0.83 11.50
CA GLU A 74 -20.96 0.31 11.99
C GLU A 74 -20.84 -1.10 12.58
N ASP A 75 -19.82 -1.86 12.19
CA ASP A 75 -19.70 -3.25 12.63
C ASP A 75 -19.10 -3.34 14.04
N LYS A 76 -19.42 -4.42 14.75
CA LYS A 76 -18.90 -4.69 16.09
C LYS A 76 -17.62 -5.51 15.99
N PRO A 77 -16.67 -5.37 16.92
CA PRO A 77 -15.47 -6.21 16.96
C PRO A 77 -15.84 -7.69 16.94
N LYS A 78 -15.45 -8.40 15.87
CA LYS A 78 -15.65 -9.85 15.74
C LYS A 78 -14.55 -10.57 16.51
N ARG A 79 -14.91 -11.63 17.23
CA ARG A 79 -13.89 -12.48 17.85
C ARG A 79 -13.02 -13.09 16.77
N LEU A 80 -11.72 -12.97 16.94
CA LEU A 80 -10.78 -13.72 16.11
C LEU A 80 -11.06 -15.22 16.28
N PRO A 81 -10.99 -16.01 15.20
CA PRO A 81 -11.03 -17.47 15.31
C PRO A 81 -10.03 -17.92 16.37
N SER A 82 -10.41 -18.89 17.21
CA SER A 82 -9.50 -19.42 18.23
C SER A 82 -8.29 -20.05 17.55
N THR A 83 -7.17 -19.35 17.56
CA THR A 83 -5.87 -19.86 17.10
C THR A 83 -5.28 -20.80 18.13
N SER A 84 -5.92 -21.95 18.32
CA SER A 84 -5.24 -23.14 18.81
C SER A 84 -4.40 -23.71 17.65
N GLY A 85 -3.21 -23.14 17.42
CA GLY A 85 -2.15 -23.83 16.65
C GLY A 85 -1.44 -23.08 15.51
N ILE A 86 -1.65 -21.79 15.26
CA ILE A 86 -0.99 -21.09 14.13
C ILE A 86 0.05 -20.09 14.64
N PHE A 87 1.08 -20.62 15.29
CA PHE A 87 2.40 -19.97 15.37
C PHE A 87 3.42 -20.98 14.85
N GLY A 88 3.45 -21.17 13.53
CA GLY A 88 4.37 -22.10 12.87
C GLY A 88 4.24 -21.97 11.36
N GLY A 89 5.28 -21.44 10.71
CA GLY A 89 5.31 -21.24 9.26
C GLY A 89 5.07 -22.53 8.48
N GLY A 90 4.35 -22.43 7.36
CA GLY A 90 4.05 -23.57 6.51
C GLY A 90 3.41 -23.14 5.21
N MET A 91 4.20 -23.18 4.14
CA MET A 91 3.82 -23.06 2.73
C MET A 91 2.89 -24.21 2.30
N GLY A 92 1.95 -23.98 1.38
CA GLY A 92 1.26 -25.05 0.64
C GLY A 92 -0.18 -24.69 0.24
N SER A 93 -0.39 -24.21 -0.98
CA SER A 93 -0.74 -25.03 -2.16
C SER A 93 -2.24 -25.36 -2.19
N GLY A 94 -2.94 -24.70 -3.12
CA GLY A 94 -4.32 -25.04 -3.44
C GLY A 94 -4.42 -26.47 -3.96
N SER A 95 -5.42 -27.19 -3.47
CA SER A 95 -6.06 -28.29 -4.19
C SER A 95 -7.48 -28.41 -3.68
N GLY A 96 -8.44 -28.09 -4.55
CA GLY A 96 -9.83 -28.44 -4.32
C GLY A 96 -9.97 -29.95 -4.47
N LEU A 97 -10.62 -30.59 -3.50
CA LEU A 97 -11.32 -31.86 -3.67
C LEU A 97 -12.51 -31.89 -2.71
N ALA A 98 -13.68 -32.11 -3.30
CA ALA A 98 -14.94 -32.31 -2.62
C ALA A 98 -15.01 -33.70 -1.96
N ALA A 99 -15.58 -33.76 -0.76
CA ALA A 99 -16.33 -34.89 -0.20
C ALA A 99 -17.08 -34.33 1.04
N GLY A 100 -18.39 -34.40 1.21
CA GLY A 100 -19.46 -35.11 0.53
C GLY A 100 -20.50 -35.51 1.59
N GLY A 101 -21.68 -34.89 1.56
CA GLY A 101 -22.92 -35.31 2.26
C GLY A 101 -23.03 -34.98 3.75
N ASN A 102 -24.19 -34.65 4.33
CA ASN A 102 -25.56 -34.64 3.82
C ASN A 102 -26.45 -33.97 4.89
N GLY A 103 -27.44 -33.16 4.51
CA GLY A 103 -28.62 -32.90 5.35
C GLY A 103 -29.05 -31.44 5.47
N GLY A 104 -29.97 -31.01 4.59
CA GLY A 104 -30.88 -29.89 4.85
C GLY A 104 -31.09 -28.90 3.71
N LEU A 105 -31.95 -29.24 2.74
CA LEU A 105 -32.65 -28.26 1.88
C LEU A 105 -33.64 -27.45 2.74
N PRO A 106 -34.07 -26.20 2.40
CA PRO A 106 -34.66 -25.83 1.09
C PRO A 106 -34.23 -24.40 0.63
N VAL A 107 -34.53 -23.84 -0.54
CA VAL A 107 -35.80 -23.62 -1.25
C VAL A 107 -35.44 -23.18 -2.68
N SER A 108 -36.14 -23.73 -3.67
CA SER A 108 -36.22 -23.20 -5.04
C SER A 108 -37.09 -21.95 -5.07
N ALA A 109 -36.61 -20.83 -5.63
CA ALA A 109 -37.44 -19.64 -5.86
C ALA A 109 -36.84 -18.68 -6.90
N TYR A 110 -37.33 -18.82 -8.15
CA TYR A 110 -37.41 -17.82 -9.23
C TYR A 110 -36.10 -17.47 -9.98
N GLY A 111 -36.00 -17.57 -11.31
CA GLY A 111 -37.02 -17.75 -12.34
C GLY A 111 -37.82 -16.48 -12.60
N TYR A 112 -37.17 -15.47 -13.21
CA TYR A 112 -37.54 -14.69 -14.40
C TYR A 112 -36.33 -13.86 -14.82
#